data_AF-A0A3N5TK30-F1
#
_entry.id   AF-A0A3N5TK30-F1
#
_cell.length_a   1.000
_cell.length_b   1.000
_cell.length_c   1.000
_cell.angle_alpha   90.00
_cell.angle_beta   90.00
_cell.angle_gamma   90.00
#
_symmetry.space_group_name_H-M   'P 1'
#
loop_
_entity.id
_entity.type
_entity.pdbx_description
1 polymer ?
#
loop_
_entity_poly.entity_id
_entity_poly.type
_entity_poly.pdbx_seq_one_letter_code
_entity_poly.pdbx_strand_id
1 'polypeptide(L)'
;MIKPFHIFILLFISLASTLQAQNKIADINELTILTDIFFLESSADADAGKLILLPREELEFKLYEGGKLPHLLQEHKRIYTLRTYFFIETENIPEVVCLYTGPFDYAADVYLNGIKIAQIGRSTTGYNSINYQATQIILPHDLLFFGRERNELALQLFPRYENETNPVKSLIITSFTNASGMVFFKDLLNIHFVRSAGVVSIILFIYFLTLFLTGGLREKKYMYFSLMCLFFFFGYFNLSYTFQAINEVFSEKISRIGLPLCSLFLALFVFSFCGVKKHRKILYLAVIIPNILGALILLFQSDKPGIQAVFSIVTLISIPASLIIAFIRLSMAVLKKEPKDAIYLLIALLLVFAASAHDIYYLTSAMEPFCWMVPYAYLVLVLATFFIMAFEQSIVYTMALKGSEDLNDRNLALRTILQKISGISNNLDNSSSILQKVVNSSVDVITSYERENTAANDKIHSRLIEIESVLTNASARLEASGIQIPRAIQTQAGLIEQFNQTIIRMTEQNKSITETTMISQKKAFSLAQIADANATSVEDSNESLRELTSYSEYINDIIEATEGITD
;
A
#
# COMPACT_ATOMS: atom_id res chain seq x y z
N MET A 1 -69.77 23.12 14.55
CA MET A 1 -70.00 23.30 16.00
C MET A 1 -68.73 22.93 16.74
N ILE A 2 -67.91 23.92 17.10
CA ILE A 2 -66.71 23.69 17.92
C ILE A 2 -67.19 23.47 19.36
N LYS A 3 -66.89 22.30 19.94
CA LYS A 3 -67.31 21.95 21.30
C LYS A 3 -66.71 22.98 22.29
N PRO A 4 -67.47 23.46 23.30
CA PRO A 4 -67.01 24.48 24.25
C PRO A 4 -65.72 24.08 25.00
N PHE A 5 -65.42 22.79 25.08
CA PHE A 5 -64.18 22.25 25.62
C PHE A 5 -62.92 22.62 24.81
N HIS A 6 -63.02 22.74 23.48
CA HIS A 6 -61.88 23.13 22.64
C HIS A 6 -61.61 24.64 22.71
N ILE A 7 -62.65 25.45 22.89
CA ILE A 7 -62.50 26.88 23.18
C ILE A 7 -61.82 27.07 24.54
N PHE A 8 -62.17 26.25 25.54
CA PHE A 8 -61.54 26.32 26.87
C PHE A 8 -60.07 25.89 26.84
N ILE A 9 -59.70 24.85 26.09
CA ILE A 9 -58.29 24.44 25.93
C ILE A 9 -57.49 25.51 25.16
N LEU A 10 -58.05 26.10 24.10
CA LEU A 10 -57.41 27.20 23.38
C LEU A 10 -57.28 28.45 24.25
N LEU A 11 -58.27 28.77 25.09
CA LEU A 11 -58.20 29.85 26.07
C LEU A 11 -57.20 29.54 27.19
N PHE A 12 -57.08 28.29 27.65
CA PHE A 12 -56.14 27.91 28.69
C PHE A 12 -54.70 27.85 28.17
N ILE A 13 -54.48 27.41 26.94
CA ILE A 13 -53.18 27.50 26.25
C ILE A 13 -52.85 28.97 25.96
N SER A 14 -53.83 29.80 25.59
CA SER A 14 -53.68 31.25 25.42
C SER A 14 -53.46 32.01 26.73
N LEU A 15 -54.05 31.58 27.85
CA LEU A 15 -53.85 32.20 29.17
C LEU A 15 -52.53 31.74 29.79
N ALA A 16 -52.16 30.46 29.59
CA ALA A 16 -50.87 29.92 30.02
C ALA A 16 -49.71 30.46 29.16
N SER A 17 -49.94 30.82 27.89
CA SER A 17 -48.95 31.51 27.06
C SER A 17 -48.89 33.02 27.30
N THR A 18 -49.90 33.63 27.94
CA THR A 18 -49.89 35.04 28.35
C THR A 18 -49.46 35.25 29.80
N LEU A 19 -49.33 34.19 30.60
CA LEU A 19 -48.41 34.16 31.74
C LEU A 19 -46.99 34.19 31.19
N GLN A 20 -46.58 35.39 30.81
CA GLN A 20 -45.24 35.81 30.43
C GLN A 20 -44.24 34.99 31.23
N ALA A 21 -43.63 34.00 30.57
CA ALA A 21 -42.55 33.22 31.16
C ALA A 21 -41.38 34.18 31.28
N GLN A 22 -41.41 35.00 32.33
CA GLN A 22 -40.25 35.80 32.72
C GLN A 22 -39.12 34.80 32.88
N ASN A 23 -38.01 35.01 32.17
CA ASN A 23 -36.81 34.18 32.25
C ASN A 23 -36.23 34.29 33.66
N LYS A 24 -36.85 33.61 34.63
CA LYS A 24 -36.49 33.57 36.04
C LYS A 24 -35.60 32.36 36.27
N ILE A 25 -34.42 32.64 36.79
CA ILE A 25 -33.41 31.63 37.10
C ILE A 25 -33.47 31.41 38.61
N ALA A 26 -34.11 30.32 39.00
CA ALA A 26 -34.17 29.88 40.40
C ALA A 26 -32.95 29.01 40.76
N ASP A 27 -32.51 28.14 39.84
CA ASP A 27 -31.31 27.33 39.94
C ASP A 27 -30.43 27.53 38.70
N ILE A 28 -29.19 27.96 38.90
CA ILE A 28 -28.24 28.21 37.81
C ILE A 28 -27.83 26.92 37.07
N ASN A 29 -28.00 25.76 37.71
CA ASN A 29 -27.70 24.48 37.12
C ASN A 29 -28.77 24.04 36.11
N GLU A 30 -29.93 24.69 36.09
CA GLU A 30 -30.93 24.48 35.05
C GLU A 30 -30.58 25.27 33.77
N LEU A 31 -30.94 24.71 32.62
CA LEU A 31 -30.72 25.35 31.32
C LEU A 31 -31.85 26.35 31.06
N THR A 32 -31.58 27.65 31.25
CA THR A 32 -32.57 28.70 30.99
C THR A 32 -32.40 29.22 29.56
N ILE A 33 -33.31 28.85 28.67
CA ILE A 33 -33.35 29.35 27.29
C ILE A 33 -34.08 30.70 27.27
N LEU A 34 -33.42 31.74 26.75
CA LEU A 34 -34.02 33.07 26.61
C LEU A 34 -34.93 33.10 25.38
N THR A 35 -36.24 33.15 25.59
CA THR A 35 -37.25 33.17 24.52
C THR A 35 -37.67 34.58 24.11
N ASP A 36 -37.68 35.52 25.05
CA ASP A 36 -38.11 36.90 24.86
C ASP A 36 -36.98 37.76 24.30
N ILE A 37 -36.62 37.52 23.03
CA ILE A 37 -35.60 38.28 22.31
C ILE A 37 -36.29 39.38 21.51
N PHE A 38 -35.89 40.62 21.72
CA PHE A 38 -36.31 41.78 20.95
C PHE A 38 -35.19 42.19 20.01
N PHE A 39 -35.50 42.59 18.78
CA PHE A 39 -34.50 43.02 17.82
C PHE A 39 -34.80 44.42 17.25
N LEU A 40 -33.74 45.11 16.85
CA LEU A 40 -33.77 46.38 16.13
C LEU A 40 -32.67 46.36 15.06
N GLU A 41 -33.02 46.71 13.83
CA GLU A 41 -32.07 46.89 12.73
C GLU A 41 -31.66 48.36 12.64
N SER A 42 -30.36 48.62 12.43
CA SER A 42 -29.79 49.97 12.42
C SER A 42 -28.56 50.08 11.51
N SER A 43 -28.11 51.31 11.23
CA SER A 43 -26.95 51.54 10.36
C SER A 43 -25.64 51.31 11.12
N ALA A 44 -24.73 50.52 10.55
CA ALA A 44 -23.50 50.15 11.25
C ALA A 44 -22.55 51.33 11.52
N ASP A 45 -22.51 52.30 10.60
CA ASP A 45 -21.59 53.43 10.68
C ASP A 45 -22.11 54.51 11.66
N ALA A 46 -23.41 54.56 11.94
CA ALA A 46 -24.02 55.56 12.81
C ALA A 46 -24.21 55.08 14.26
N ASP A 47 -24.55 53.80 14.48
CA ASP A 47 -25.25 53.37 15.69
C ASP A 47 -24.53 52.31 16.54
N ALA A 48 -23.34 51.85 16.11
CA ALA A 48 -22.53 50.87 16.85
C ALA A 48 -22.30 51.32 18.31
N GLY A 49 -22.67 50.46 19.27
CA GLY A 49 -22.59 50.76 20.71
C GLY A 49 -23.61 51.77 21.26
N LYS A 50 -24.23 52.62 20.43
CA LYS A 50 -25.09 53.73 20.92
C LYS A 50 -26.48 53.27 21.36
N LEU A 51 -27.09 52.35 20.61
CA LEU A 51 -28.47 51.90 20.84
C LEU A 51 -28.64 51.07 22.12
N ILE A 52 -27.54 50.59 22.70
CA ILE A 52 -27.57 49.79 23.93
C ILE A 52 -27.80 50.69 25.16
N LEU A 53 -27.35 51.94 25.10
CA LEU A 53 -27.45 52.87 26.22
C LEU A 53 -28.83 53.53 26.32
N LEU A 54 -29.63 53.47 25.26
CA LEU A 54 -30.95 54.09 25.21
C LEU A 54 -32.02 53.15 25.78
N PRO A 55 -33.01 53.68 26.53
CA PRO A 55 -34.15 52.90 26.99
C PRO A 55 -34.85 52.21 25.82
N ARG A 56 -35.29 50.96 26.03
CA ARG A 56 -35.99 50.20 24.97
C ARG A 56 -37.27 50.91 24.55
N GLU A 57 -37.96 51.57 25.48
CA GLU A 57 -39.23 52.25 25.25
C GLU A 57 -39.09 53.45 24.30
N GLU A 58 -37.88 53.99 24.15
CA GLU A 58 -37.57 55.07 23.20
C GLU A 58 -37.24 54.56 21.79
N LEU A 59 -37.07 53.24 21.64
CA LEU A 59 -36.62 52.59 20.41
C LEU A 59 -37.66 51.58 19.92
N GLU A 60 -37.87 51.50 18.61
CA GLU A 60 -38.89 50.64 17.98
C GLU A 60 -38.48 49.14 17.92
N PHE A 61 -38.09 48.55 19.04
CA PHE A 61 -37.74 47.13 19.14
C PHE A 61 -38.96 46.24 18.86
N LYS A 62 -38.76 45.21 18.03
CA LYS A 62 -39.79 44.21 17.70
C LYS A 62 -39.46 42.86 18.33
N LEU A 63 -40.47 42.09 18.70
CA LEU A 63 -40.27 40.72 19.18
C LEU A 63 -39.71 39.86 18.04
N TYR A 64 -38.67 39.09 18.34
CA TYR A 64 -38.05 38.15 17.41
C TYR A 64 -38.70 36.78 17.58
N GLU A 65 -39.45 36.33 16.58
CA GLU A 65 -40.25 35.11 16.65
C GLU A 65 -39.45 33.81 16.45
N GLY A 66 -38.12 33.89 16.35
CA GLY A 66 -37.27 32.76 15.99
C GLY A 66 -37.39 32.45 14.50
N GLY A 67 -36.39 32.84 13.72
CA GLY A 67 -36.44 32.69 12.27
C GLY A 67 -35.38 33.52 11.56
N LYS A 68 -35.53 33.79 10.27
CA LYS A 68 -34.57 34.65 9.57
C LYS A 68 -34.60 36.05 10.17
N LEU A 69 -33.43 36.68 10.32
CA LEU A 69 -33.38 38.09 10.69
C LEU A 69 -33.99 38.90 9.54
N PRO A 70 -34.97 39.77 9.81
CA PRO A 70 -35.62 40.52 8.75
C PRO A 70 -34.67 41.57 8.20
N HIS A 71 -34.75 41.78 6.89
CA HIS A 71 -33.93 42.73 6.15
C HIS A 71 -34.81 43.92 5.74
N LEU A 72 -34.94 44.90 6.63
CA LEU A 72 -35.81 46.06 6.46
C LEU A 72 -35.07 47.24 5.81
N LEU A 73 -33.76 47.38 6.05
CA LEU A 73 -32.94 48.47 5.50
C LEU A 73 -32.11 47.98 4.30
N GLN A 74 -32.13 48.74 3.20
CA GLN A 74 -31.31 48.46 2.01
C GLN A 74 -29.85 48.96 2.15
N GLU A 75 -29.29 48.93 3.35
CA GLU A 75 -27.92 49.39 3.60
C GLU A 75 -26.90 48.23 3.52
N HIS A 76 -25.74 48.53 2.95
CA HIS A 76 -24.64 47.56 2.79
C HIS A 76 -23.92 47.23 4.10
N LYS A 77 -24.08 48.03 5.16
CA LYS A 77 -23.56 47.74 6.49
C LYS A 77 -24.64 48.02 7.53
N ARG A 78 -25.14 46.97 8.16
CA ARG A 78 -26.19 47.05 9.17
C ARG A 78 -25.76 46.35 10.45
N ILE A 79 -26.42 46.71 11.53
CA ILE A 79 -26.29 46.07 12.83
C ILE A 79 -27.66 45.62 13.27
N TYR A 80 -27.76 44.38 13.73
CA TYR A 80 -28.90 43.92 14.50
C TYR A 80 -28.56 44.03 15.98
N THR A 81 -29.30 44.88 16.69
CA THR A 81 -29.25 44.93 18.14
C THR A 81 -30.34 44.01 18.67
N LEU A 82 -29.95 42.96 19.38
CA LEU A 82 -30.84 42.06 20.10
C LEU A 82 -30.80 42.42 21.57
N ARG A 83 -31.95 42.45 22.23
CA ARG A 83 -32.07 42.68 23.68
C ARG A 83 -32.99 41.63 24.28
N THR A 84 -32.61 41.09 25.41
CA THR A 84 -33.43 40.18 26.18
C THR A 84 -33.19 40.42 27.67
N TYR A 85 -34.10 39.92 28.50
CA TYR A 85 -34.08 40.16 29.94
C TYR A 85 -34.19 38.85 30.69
N PHE A 86 -33.55 38.81 31.84
CA PHE A 86 -33.63 37.69 32.76
C PHE A 86 -33.53 38.19 34.21
N PHE A 87 -34.02 37.36 35.13
CA PHE A 87 -34.02 37.63 36.56
C PHE A 87 -33.32 36.49 37.27
N ILE A 88 -32.48 36.80 38.25
CA ILE A 88 -31.84 35.79 39.08
C ILE A 88 -32.36 35.92 40.51
N GLU A 89 -33.00 34.88 41.04
CA GLU A 89 -33.79 35.01 42.27
C GLU A 89 -32.93 35.14 43.54
N THR A 90 -31.72 34.57 43.55
CA THR A 90 -30.84 34.52 44.72
C THR A 90 -29.45 35.04 44.39
N GLU A 91 -28.86 35.80 45.32
CA GLU A 91 -27.47 36.27 45.26
C GLU A 91 -26.48 35.14 45.64
N ASN A 92 -26.94 34.14 46.40
CA ASN A 92 -26.12 32.99 46.80
C ASN A 92 -26.08 31.94 45.67
N ILE A 93 -25.46 32.29 44.55
CA ILE A 93 -25.21 31.36 43.46
C ILE A 93 -23.84 30.71 43.70
N PRO A 94 -23.77 29.38 43.87
CA PRO A 94 -22.52 28.68 44.18
C PRO A 94 -21.54 28.61 42.99
N GLU A 95 -22.02 28.84 41.78
CA GLU A 95 -21.24 28.75 40.54
C GLU A 95 -21.29 30.03 39.71
N VAL A 96 -20.27 30.22 38.87
CA VAL A 96 -20.18 31.35 37.94
C VAL A 96 -21.28 31.23 36.88
N VAL A 97 -22.09 32.29 36.76
CA VAL A 97 -23.14 32.40 35.75
C VAL A 97 -22.50 32.61 34.38
N CYS A 98 -22.90 31.81 33.40
CA CYS A 98 -22.41 31.87 32.04
C CYS A 98 -23.56 32.00 31.04
N LEU A 99 -23.31 32.76 29.98
CA LEU A 99 -24.08 32.71 28.75
C LEU A 99 -23.41 31.72 27.80
N TYR A 100 -24.12 30.64 27.51
CA TYR A 100 -23.80 29.78 26.38
C TYR A 100 -24.43 30.34 25.12
N THR A 101 -23.62 30.47 24.08
CA THR A 101 -24.09 30.74 22.73
C THR A 101 -23.65 29.64 21.80
N GLY A 102 -24.57 29.13 20.98
CA GLY A 102 -24.20 28.29 19.85
C GLY A 102 -23.33 29.06 18.84
N PRO A 103 -22.87 28.39 17.77
CA PRO A 103 -22.11 29.05 16.72
C PRO A 103 -22.91 30.22 16.10
N PHE A 104 -22.30 31.38 15.94
CA PHE A 104 -22.94 32.55 15.30
C PHE A 104 -22.38 32.77 13.92
N ASP A 105 -23.23 32.95 12.91
CA ASP A 105 -22.74 33.29 11.58
C ASP A 105 -22.16 34.70 11.47
N TYR A 106 -22.31 35.52 12.51
CA TYR A 106 -21.98 36.94 12.53
C TYR A 106 -20.92 37.25 13.59
N ALA A 107 -20.06 38.23 13.30
CA ALA A 107 -19.32 38.88 14.37
C ALA A 107 -20.31 39.56 15.33
N ALA A 108 -20.06 39.49 16.63
CA ALA A 108 -20.99 39.97 17.64
C ALA A 108 -20.28 40.65 18.81
N ASP A 109 -20.87 41.71 19.32
CA ASP A 109 -20.50 42.29 20.61
C ASP A 109 -21.58 41.99 21.63
N VAL A 110 -21.18 41.52 22.82
CA VAL A 110 -22.10 41.10 23.89
C VAL A 110 -21.99 42.05 25.06
N TYR A 111 -23.13 42.52 25.52
CA TYR A 111 -23.27 43.51 26.58
C TYR A 111 -24.18 42.99 27.69
N LEU A 112 -23.80 43.26 28.93
CA LEU A 112 -24.59 43.00 30.12
C LEU A 112 -24.83 44.34 30.82
N ASN A 113 -26.11 44.68 31.03
CA ASN A 113 -26.52 45.91 31.71
C ASN A 113 -25.82 47.17 31.15
N GLY A 114 -25.68 47.23 29.82
CA GLY A 114 -25.06 48.34 29.08
C GLY A 114 -23.53 48.29 28.95
N ILE A 115 -22.85 47.37 29.63
CA ILE A 115 -21.39 47.24 29.61
C ILE A 115 -20.98 46.09 28.69
N LYS A 116 -20.02 46.33 27.80
CA LYS A 116 -19.49 45.30 26.89
C LYS A 116 -18.68 44.27 27.68
N ILE A 117 -19.11 43.01 27.68
CA ILE A 117 -18.46 41.91 28.40
C ILE A 117 -17.68 40.97 27.48
N ALA A 118 -18.06 40.88 26.20
CA ALA A 118 -17.37 40.02 25.24
C ALA A 118 -17.47 40.52 23.81
N GLN A 119 -16.56 40.03 22.98
CA GLN A 119 -16.54 40.21 21.54
C GLN A 119 -16.29 38.86 20.88
N ILE A 120 -17.18 38.49 19.96
CA ILE A 120 -17.12 37.28 19.15
C ILE A 120 -16.74 37.71 17.73
N GLY A 121 -15.60 37.23 17.25
CA GLY A 121 -15.10 37.60 15.93
C GLY A 121 -14.68 39.07 15.82
N ARG A 122 -14.65 39.56 14.58
CA ARG A 122 -14.21 40.92 14.24
C ARG A 122 -15.13 41.51 13.20
N SER A 123 -15.81 42.60 13.55
CA SER A 123 -16.68 43.35 12.64
C SER A 123 -15.94 44.40 11.80
N THR A 124 -14.74 44.80 12.23
CA THR A 124 -13.96 45.91 11.64
C THR A 124 -12.97 45.42 10.55
N THR A 125 -11.71 45.89 10.54
CA THR A 125 -10.72 45.57 9.50
C THR A 125 -10.36 44.09 9.51
N GLY A 126 -10.67 43.39 8.41
CA GLY A 126 -10.55 41.93 8.33
C GLY A 126 -11.70 41.23 9.03
N TYR A 127 -12.91 41.35 8.46
CA TYR A 127 -14.12 40.72 8.97
C TYR A 127 -13.93 39.21 9.18
N ASN A 128 -14.42 38.71 10.32
CA ASN A 128 -14.39 37.29 10.67
C ASN A 128 -15.50 37.00 11.69
N SER A 129 -16.44 36.12 11.37
CA SER A 129 -17.55 35.79 12.27
C SER A 129 -17.31 34.62 13.22
N ILE A 130 -16.25 33.81 13.05
CA ILE A 130 -16.00 32.58 13.84
C ILE A 130 -17.24 31.66 13.88
N ASN A 131 -17.83 31.40 12.72
CA ASN A 131 -19.15 30.79 12.58
C ASN A 131 -19.31 29.31 12.95
N TYR A 132 -18.24 28.65 13.36
CA TYR A 132 -18.28 27.23 13.68
C TYR A 132 -18.08 26.91 15.17
N GLN A 133 -17.64 27.89 15.97
CA GLN A 133 -17.32 27.70 17.40
C GLN A 133 -18.51 28.05 18.27
N ALA A 134 -18.86 27.15 19.19
CA ALA A 134 -19.71 27.55 20.32
C ALA A 134 -18.90 28.45 21.26
N THR A 135 -19.56 29.39 21.93
CA THR A 135 -18.89 30.32 22.84
C THR A 135 -19.53 30.24 24.22
N GLN A 136 -18.67 30.21 25.24
CA GLN A 136 -19.05 30.40 26.62
C GLN A 136 -18.58 31.80 27.03
N ILE A 137 -19.52 32.61 27.53
CA ILE A 137 -19.26 33.97 27.98
C ILE A 137 -19.56 34.03 29.45
N ILE A 138 -18.56 34.36 30.25
CA ILE A 138 -18.73 34.56 31.69
C ILE A 138 -19.52 35.86 31.90
N LEU A 139 -20.59 35.80 32.70
CA LEU A 139 -21.33 36.98 33.13
C LEU A 139 -20.70 37.47 34.45
N PRO A 140 -20.03 38.63 34.47
CA PRO A 140 -19.35 39.12 35.67
C PRO A 140 -20.34 39.37 36.81
N HIS A 141 -20.05 38.81 37.99
CA HIS A 141 -20.95 38.89 39.15
C HIS A 141 -21.19 40.33 39.62
N ASP A 142 -20.19 41.20 39.48
CA ASP A 142 -20.26 42.63 39.80
C ASP A 142 -21.21 43.42 38.89
N LEU A 143 -21.53 42.87 37.72
CA LEU A 143 -22.47 43.46 36.78
C LEU A 143 -23.86 42.84 36.85
N LEU A 144 -24.05 41.76 37.61
CA LEU A 144 -25.34 41.08 37.74
C LEU A 144 -26.19 41.73 38.85
N PHE A 145 -27.46 41.94 38.53
CA PHE A 145 -28.47 42.31 39.51
C PHE A 145 -29.17 41.05 40.04
N PHE A 146 -29.44 41.00 41.34
CA PHE A 146 -30.03 39.83 42.01
C PHE A 146 -31.40 40.16 42.61
N GLY A 147 -32.19 39.12 42.87
CA GLY A 147 -33.54 39.23 43.41
C GLY A 147 -34.58 39.60 42.36
N ARG A 148 -35.26 40.74 42.55
CA ARG A 148 -36.33 41.21 41.64
C ARG A 148 -35.84 42.20 40.59
N GLU A 149 -34.58 42.56 40.63
CA GLU A 149 -33.98 43.48 39.67
C GLU A 149 -33.74 42.78 38.33
N ARG A 150 -33.93 43.52 37.24
CA ARG A 150 -33.90 43.00 35.87
C ARG A 150 -32.49 43.09 35.32
N ASN A 151 -31.91 41.95 34.93
CA ASN A 151 -30.73 41.95 34.09
C ASN A 151 -31.12 42.07 32.62
N GLU A 152 -30.32 42.83 31.89
CA GLU A 152 -30.45 43.01 30.46
C GLU A 152 -29.22 42.46 29.75
N LEU A 153 -29.46 41.54 28.83
CA LEU A 153 -28.47 41.05 27.90
C LEU A 153 -28.73 41.65 26.52
N ALA A 154 -27.72 42.29 25.94
CA ALA A 154 -27.79 42.82 24.59
C ALA A 154 -26.67 42.24 23.70
N LEU A 155 -27.02 41.88 22.47
CA LEU A 155 -26.08 41.42 21.46
C LEU A 155 -26.16 42.35 20.25
N GLN A 156 -25.04 42.91 19.81
CA GLN A 156 -24.94 43.60 18.53
C GLN A 156 -24.31 42.67 17.52
N LEU A 157 -25.09 42.22 16.54
CA LEU A 157 -24.63 41.39 15.43
C LEU A 157 -24.26 42.28 14.25
N PHE A 158 -23.11 41.99 13.65
CA PHE A 158 -22.55 42.75 12.53
C PHE A 158 -22.54 41.87 11.27
N PRO A 159 -23.68 41.62 10.62
CA PRO A 159 -23.72 40.91 9.36
C PRO A 159 -22.98 41.70 8.27
N ARG A 160 -22.23 40.99 7.43
CA ARG A 160 -21.53 41.60 6.30
C ARG A 160 -21.72 40.85 4.99
N TYR A 161 -21.79 39.53 5.07
CA TYR A 161 -21.80 38.65 3.90
C TYR A 161 -22.77 37.48 4.05
N GLU A 162 -23.29 37.29 5.24
CA GLU A 162 -24.23 36.24 5.60
C GLU A 162 -25.62 36.63 5.08
N ASN A 163 -26.30 35.71 4.40
CA ASN A 163 -27.63 35.97 3.80
C ASN A 163 -28.77 36.11 4.83
N GLU A 164 -28.49 36.39 6.12
CA GLU A 164 -29.48 36.48 7.20
C GLU A 164 -30.45 35.31 7.31
N THR A 165 -30.09 34.19 6.68
CA THR A 165 -30.92 33.02 6.59
C THR A 165 -30.91 32.20 7.86
N ASN A 166 -29.93 32.43 8.72
CA ASN A 166 -29.72 31.61 9.89
C ASN A 166 -30.29 32.34 11.10
N PRO A 167 -31.21 31.71 11.84
CA PRO A 167 -31.79 32.32 13.02
C PRO A 167 -30.72 32.56 14.09
N VAL A 168 -30.93 33.60 14.89
CA VAL A 168 -30.22 33.76 16.16
C VAL A 168 -30.56 32.54 17.00
N LYS A 169 -29.54 31.73 17.30
CA LYS A 169 -29.71 30.51 18.07
C LYS A 169 -30.12 30.83 19.51
N SER A 170 -30.61 29.81 20.21
CA SER A 170 -30.94 29.89 21.62
C SER A 170 -29.76 30.45 22.43
N LEU A 171 -30.03 31.57 23.10
CA LEU A 171 -29.17 32.12 24.14
C LEU A 171 -29.54 31.40 25.44
N ILE A 172 -28.56 30.75 26.07
CA ILE A 172 -28.81 29.92 27.25
C ILE A 172 -28.00 30.46 28.41
N ILE A 173 -28.67 30.77 29.52
CA ILE A 173 -27.99 31.11 30.77
C ILE A 173 -27.97 29.86 31.64
N THR A 174 -26.78 29.50 32.11
CA THR A 174 -26.55 28.33 32.97
C THR A 174 -25.23 28.46 33.72
N SER A 175 -24.88 27.45 34.51
CA SER A 175 -23.64 27.40 35.27
C SER A 175 -22.42 27.21 34.37
N PHE A 176 -21.25 27.61 34.86
CA PHE A 176 -19.98 27.45 34.14
C PHE A 176 -19.76 25.99 33.73
N THR A 177 -20.00 25.04 34.62
CA THR A 177 -19.78 23.61 34.37
C THR A 177 -20.63 23.11 33.19
N ASN A 178 -21.92 23.46 33.16
CA ASN A 178 -22.82 23.08 32.10
C ASN A 178 -22.46 23.75 30.76
N ALA A 179 -22.23 25.06 30.78
CA ALA A 179 -21.85 25.81 29.59
C ALA A 179 -20.54 25.29 28.98
N SER A 180 -19.52 25.03 29.80
CA SER A 180 -18.25 24.44 29.35
C SER A 180 -18.45 23.05 28.75
N GLY A 181 -19.29 22.21 29.36
CA GLY A 181 -19.63 20.89 28.82
C GLY A 181 -20.28 20.98 27.44
N MET A 182 -21.25 21.88 27.27
CA MET A 182 -21.93 22.10 25.99
C MET A 182 -20.97 22.59 24.90
N VAL A 183 -20.14 23.59 25.20
CA VAL A 183 -19.10 24.08 24.27
C VAL A 183 -18.12 22.96 23.93
N PHE A 184 -17.62 22.23 24.93
CA PHE A 184 -16.67 21.14 24.73
C PHE A 184 -17.19 20.10 23.74
N PHE A 185 -18.40 19.54 23.95
CA PHE A 185 -18.92 18.51 23.07
C PHE A 185 -19.24 19.05 21.67
N LYS A 186 -19.79 20.27 21.57
CA LYS A 186 -20.11 20.90 20.28
C LYS A 186 -18.83 21.17 19.47
N ASP A 187 -17.79 21.71 20.09
CA ASP A 187 -16.52 22.04 19.42
C ASP A 187 -15.66 20.79 19.16
N LEU A 188 -15.71 19.79 20.05
CA LEU A 188 -15.04 18.51 19.85
C LEU A 188 -15.48 17.88 18.52
N LEU A 189 -16.79 17.85 18.30
CA LEU A 189 -17.40 17.22 17.13
C LEU A 189 -17.41 18.13 15.89
N ASN A 190 -17.53 19.46 16.02
CA ASN A 190 -17.54 20.30 14.82
C ASN A 190 -16.14 20.66 14.34
N ILE A 191 -15.19 20.84 15.25
CA ILE A 191 -13.89 21.44 14.93
C ILE A 191 -12.75 20.50 15.25
N HIS A 192 -12.64 20.00 16.49
CA HIS A 192 -11.41 19.31 16.91
C HIS A 192 -11.19 17.96 16.21
N PHE A 193 -12.25 17.16 16.01
CA PHE A 193 -12.13 15.93 15.23
C PHE A 193 -11.85 16.20 13.75
N VAL A 194 -12.50 17.19 13.15
CA VAL A 194 -12.24 17.57 11.75
C VAL A 194 -10.81 18.10 11.59
N ARG A 195 -10.31 18.89 12.55
CA ARG A 195 -8.93 19.35 12.59
C ARG A 195 -7.95 18.18 12.68
N SER A 196 -8.21 17.22 13.56
CA SER A 196 -7.40 16.01 13.73
C SER A 196 -7.38 15.17 12.45
N ALA A 197 -8.54 15.00 11.80
CA ALA A 197 -8.67 14.37 10.50
C ALA A 197 -7.83 15.08 9.43
N GLY A 198 -7.83 16.42 9.43
CA GLY A 198 -6.98 17.23 8.56
C GLY A 198 -5.48 16.96 8.76
N VAL A 199 -5.01 16.88 10.01
CA VAL A 199 -3.60 16.56 10.32
C VAL A 199 -3.23 15.16 9.82
N VAL A 200 -4.06 14.15 10.09
CA VAL A 200 -3.87 12.80 9.57
C VAL A 200 -3.80 12.81 8.05
N SER A 201 -4.67 13.57 7.39
CA SER A 201 -4.67 13.71 5.93
C SER A 201 -3.38 14.30 5.38
N ILE A 202 -2.79 15.30 6.04
CA ILE A 202 -1.48 15.85 5.66
C ILE A 202 -0.36 14.81 5.80
N ILE A 203 -0.36 14.02 6.88
CA ILE A 203 0.62 12.95 7.07
C ILE A 203 0.49 11.93 5.93
N LEU A 204 -0.73 11.52 5.58
CA LEU A 204 -0.98 10.59 4.47
C LEU A 204 -0.61 11.19 3.11
N PHE A 205 -0.85 12.49 2.89
CA PHE A 205 -0.40 13.19 1.70
C PHE A 205 1.12 13.06 1.52
N ILE A 206 1.90 13.39 2.56
CA ILE A 206 3.37 13.29 2.51
C ILE A 206 3.80 11.84 2.26
N TYR A 207 3.24 10.89 3.00
CA TYR A 207 3.57 9.47 2.86
C TYR A 207 3.35 8.95 1.43
N PHE A 208 2.15 9.14 0.87
CA PHE A 208 1.82 8.63 -0.47
C PHE A 208 2.45 9.44 -1.60
N LEU A 209 2.73 10.73 -1.39
CA LEU A 209 3.51 11.51 -2.33
C LEU A 209 4.94 10.99 -2.41
N THR A 210 5.59 10.75 -1.26
CA THR A 210 6.92 10.16 -1.23
C THR A 210 6.92 8.79 -1.90
N LEU A 211 5.95 7.94 -1.59
CA LEU A 211 5.84 6.62 -2.21
C LEU A 211 5.62 6.68 -3.72
N PHE A 212 4.87 7.67 -4.21
CA PHE A 212 4.75 7.92 -5.65
C PHE A 212 6.07 8.36 -6.29
N LEU A 213 6.84 9.24 -5.63
CA LEU A 213 8.11 9.77 -6.14
C LEU A 213 9.24 8.74 -6.12
N THR A 214 9.32 7.92 -5.07
CA THR A 214 10.37 6.90 -4.88
C THR A 214 10.01 5.55 -5.51
N GLY A 215 8.73 5.25 -5.71
CA GLY A 215 8.28 3.99 -6.29
C GLY A 215 8.73 3.82 -7.74
N GLY A 216 9.40 2.70 -8.05
CA GLY A 216 9.94 2.41 -9.38
C GLY A 216 8.90 2.36 -10.51
N LEU A 217 7.63 2.09 -10.19
CA LEU A 217 6.54 2.00 -11.18
C LEU A 217 5.65 3.26 -11.25
N ARG A 218 5.91 4.28 -10.42
CA ARG A 218 5.17 5.57 -10.36
C ARG A 218 3.67 5.42 -10.61
N GLU A 219 3.02 4.51 -9.87
CA GLU A 219 1.60 4.24 -10.06
C GLU A 219 0.77 5.47 -9.71
N LYS A 220 -0.03 5.95 -10.67
CA LYS A 220 -0.75 7.22 -10.55
C LYS A 220 -1.77 7.25 -9.41
N LYS A 221 -2.27 6.10 -8.95
CA LYS A 221 -3.20 6.00 -7.82
C LYS A 221 -2.61 6.63 -6.54
N TYR A 222 -1.32 6.45 -6.27
CA TYR A 222 -0.67 7.06 -5.09
C TYR A 222 -0.62 8.59 -5.18
N MET A 223 -0.35 9.13 -6.37
CA MET A 223 -0.40 10.58 -6.62
C MET A 223 -1.82 11.13 -6.47
N TYR A 224 -2.83 10.45 -7.03
CA TYR A 224 -4.21 10.91 -6.92
C TYR A 224 -4.72 10.85 -5.47
N PHE A 225 -4.39 9.79 -4.72
CA PHE A 225 -4.79 9.70 -3.32
C PHE A 225 -4.07 10.71 -2.43
N SER A 226 -2.76 10.94 -2.63
CA SER A 226 -2.04 11.98 -1.89
C SER A 226 -2.66 13.35 -2.13
N LEU A 227 -2.91 13.73 -3.39
CA LEU A 227 -3.58 14.99 -3.71
C LEU A 227 -5.01 15.05 -3.14
N MET A 228 -5.76 13.96 -3.16
CA MET A 228 -7.06 13.88 -2.50
C MET A 228 -6.94 14.23 -1.00
N CYS A 229 -5.94 13.67 -0.30
CA CYS A 229 -5.70 13.99 1.11
C CYS A 229 -5.33 15.46 1.33
N LEU A 230 -4.46 16.02 0.48
CA LEU A 230 -4.11 17.45 0.53
C LEU A 230 -5.35 18.34 0.37
N PHE A 231 -6.19 18.05 -0.62
CA PHE A 231 -7.39 18.83 -0.88
C PHE A 231 -8.53 18.55 0.10
N PHE A 232 -8.55 17.39 0.76
CA PHE A 232 -9.42 17.15 1.92
C PHE A 232 -9.05 18.08 3.08
N PHE A 233 -7.76 18.20 3.41
CA PHE A 233 -7.29 19.16 4.41
C PHE A 233 -7.70 20.60 4.06
N PHE A 234 -7.44 21.04 2.82
CA PHE A 234 -7.83 22.37 2.39
C PHE A 234 -9.35 22.55 2.38
N GLY A 235 -10.09 21.54 1.96
CA GLY A 235 -11.56 21.54 1.90
C GLY A 235 -12.22 21.88 3.23
N TYR A 236 -11.61 21.46 4.35
CA TYR A 236 -12.10 21.74 5.71
C TYR A 236 -11.26 22.77 6.47
N PHE A 237 -10.44 23.55 5.76
CA PHE A 237 -9.54 24.54 6.37
C PHE A 237 -10.32 25.61 7.14
N ASN A 238 -11.35 26.21 6.54
CA ASN A 238 -12.14 27.27 7.19
C ASN A 238 -12.87 26.75 8.44
N LEU A 239 -13.39 25.51 8.39
CA LEU A 239 -14.06 24.86 9.50
C LEU A 239 -13.10 24.55 10.67
N SER A 240 -11.87 24.12 10.36
CA SER A 240 -10.94 23.62 11.37
C SER A 240 -9.99 24.68 11.94
N TYR A 241 -9.67 25.72 11.16
CA TYR A 241 -8.60 26.69 11.46
C TYR A 241 -9.11 28.14 11.41
N THR A 242 -10.27 28.39 12.02
CA THR A 242 -10.80 29.73 12.18
C THR A 242 -10.02 30.47 13.27
N PHE A 243 -9.22 31.47 12.86
CA PHE A 243 -8.49 32.35 13.77
C PHE A 243 -8.89 33.80 13.50
N GLN A 244 -9.03 34.60 14.55
CA GLN A 244 -9.41 36.02 14.46
C GLN A 244 -8.48 36.88 13.59
N ALA A 245 -7.24 36.43 13.36
CA ALA A 245 -6.26 37.16 12.55
C ALA A 245 -6.41 36.90 11.04
N ILE A 246 -7.06 35.80 10.63
CA ILE A 246 -7.15 35.39 9.23
C ILE A 246 -8.39 36.02 8.61
N ASN A 247 -8.22 36.59 7.41
CA ASN A 247 -9.32 37.11 6.61
C ASN A 247 -10.26 35.96 6.20
N GLU A 248 -11.54 36.10 6.52
CA GLU A 248 -12.52 35.04 6.30
C GLU A 248 -12.70 34.69 4.82
N VAL A 249 -12.67 35.68 3.92
CA VAL A 249 -12.78 35.46 2.46
C VAL A 249 -11.64 34.57 1.97
N PHE A 250 -10.43 34.77 2.51
CA PHE A 250 -9.27 33.95 2.15
C PHE A 250 -9.43 32.50 2.62
N SER A 251 -9.82 32.28 3.88
CA SER A 251 -10.07 30.93 4.41
C SER A 251 -11.18 30.21 3.65
N GLU A 252 -12.27 30.94 3.35
CA GLU A 252 -13.41 30.42 2.59
C GLU A 252 -12.99 30.00 1.18
N LYS A 253 -12.17 30.80 0.47
CA LYS A 253 -11.63 30.41 -0.85
C LYS A 253 -10.86 29.10 -0.80
N ILE A 254 -9.93 28.95 0.16
CA ILE A 254 -9.13 27.73 0.31
C ILE A 254 -10.06 26.52 0.51
N SER A 255 -11.03 26.65 1.41
CA SER A 255 -12.02 25.61 1.69
C SER A 255 -12.88 25.26 0.48
N ARG A 256 -13.47 26.26 -0.18
CA ARG A 256 -14.36 26.03 -1.32
C ARG A 256 -13.65 25.56 -2.58
N ILE A 257 -12.36 25.85 -2.75
CA ILE A 257 -11.53 25.30 -3.82
C ILE A 257 -11.08 23.87 -3.47
N GLY A 258 -10.77 23.60 -2.20
CA GLY A 258 -10.33 22.28 -1.75
C GLY A 258 -11.36 21.19 -2.01
N LEU A 259 -12.64 21.43 -1.73
CA LEU A 259 -13.70 20.43 -1.89
C LEU A 259 -13.90 19.87 -3.33
N PRO A 260 -14.05 20.69 -4.39
CA PRO A 260 -14.15 20.17 -5.76
C PRO A 260 -12.88 19.46 -6.20
N LEU A 261 -11.70 19.97 -5.82
CA LEU A 261 -10.44 19.29 -6.13
C LEU A 261 -10.30 17.96 -5.38
N CYS A 262 -10.74 17.88 -4.13
CA CYS A 262 -10.82 16.62 -3.39
C CYS A 262 -11.71 15.60 -4.13
N SER A 263 -12.90 16.02 -4.58
CA SER A 263 -13.82 15.15 -5.34
C SER A 263 -13.24 14.71 -6.69
N LEU A 264 -12.50 15.60 -7.37
CA LEU A 264 -11.79 15.31 -8.61
C LEU A 264 -10.72 14.23 -8.39
N PHE A 265 -9.84 14.42 -7.42
CA PHE A 265 -8.77 13.48 -7.16
C PHE A 265 -9.27 12.14 -6.61
N LEU A 266 -10.38 12.12 -5.88
CA LEU A 266 -11.08 10.88 -5.53
C LEU A 266 -11.55 10.12 -6.78
N ALA A 267 -12.22 10.79 -7.72
CA ALA A 267 -12.70 10.14 -8.94
C ALA A 267 -11.53 9.66 -9.82
N LEU A 268 -10.45 10.44 -9.95
CA LEU A 268 -9.24 10.03 -10.65
C LEU A 268 -8.53 8.85 -9.97
N PHE A 269 -8.50 8.85 -8.64
CA PHE A 269 -8.01 7.71 -7.85
C PHE A 269 -8.83 6.45 -8.19
N VAL A 270 -10.16 6.52 -8.13
CA VAL A 270 -11.05 5.40 -8.48
C VAL A 270 -10.82 4.92 -9.92
N PHE A 271 -10.61 5.83 -10.87
CA PHE A 271 -10.31 5.44 -12.25
C PHE A 271 -8.99 4.68 -12.37
N SER A 272 -7.95 5.15 -11.67
CA SER A 272 -6.66 4.49 -11.64
C SER A 272 -6.73 3.14 -10.91
N PHE A 273 -7.44 3.09 -9.79
CA PHE A 273 -7.62 1.90 -8.96
C PHE A 273 -8.39 0.80 -9.69
N CYS A 274 -9.48 1.15 -10.38
CA CYS A 274 -10.25 0.21 -11.19
C CYS A 274 -9.67 -0.02 -12.61
N GLY A 275 -8.45 0.44 -12.92
CA GLY A 275 -7.80 0.19 -14.21
C GLY A 275 -8.54 0.76 -15.44
N VAL A 276 -9.15 1.94 -15.35
CA VAL A 276 -9.83 2.58 -16.49
C VAL A 276 -8.82 2.88 -17.60
N LYS A 277 -8.98 2.21 -18.75
CA LYS A 277 -8.11 2.39 -19.92
C LYS A 277 -8.12 3.83 -20.44
N LYS A 278 -6.95 4.30 -20.85
CA LYS A 278 -6.68 5.69 -21.32
C LYS A 278 -7.51 6.13 -22.54
N HIS A 279 -8.10 5.20 -23.30
CA HIS A 279 -8.94 5.53 -24.46
C HIS A 279 -10.32 6.12 -24.06
N ARG A 280 -10.77 5.96 -22.80
CA ARG A 280 -11.99 6.59 -22.29
C ARG A 280 -11.76 8.03 -21.83
N LYS A 281 -11.10 8.84 -22.66
CA LYS A 281 -10.72 10.24 -22.33
C LYS A 281 -11.92 11.09 -21.92
N ILE A 282 -13.10 10.82 -22.49
CA ILE A 282 -14.34 11.53 -22.19
C ILE A 282 -14.68 11.47 -20.70
N LEU A 283 -14.50 10.31 -20.05
CA LEU A 283 -14.78 10.17 -18.61
C LEU A 283 -13.83 11.02 -17.76
N TYR A 284 -12.54 11.06 -18.13
CA TYR A 284 -11.56 11.91 -17.45
C TYR A 284 -11.92 13.39 -17.63
N LEU A 285 -12.26 13.81 -18.86
CA LEU A 285 -12.63 15.21 -19.15
C LEU A 285 -13.91 15.62 -18.43
N ALA A 286 -14.90 14.73 -18.33
CA ALA A 286 -16.17 14.98 -17.64
C ALA A 286 -15.99 15.27 -16.15
N VAL A 287 -14.94 14.73 -15.52
CA VAL A 287 -14.62 15.00 -14.11
C VAL A 287 -13.64 16.18 -13.99
N ILE A 288 -12.60 16.24 -14.83
CA ILE A 288 -11.55 17.27 -14.73
C ILE A 288 -12.10 18.66 -15.03
N ILE A 289 -12.79 18.84 -16.17
CA ILE A 289 -13.16 20.17 -16.65
C ILE A 289 -14.07 20.90 -15.65
N PRO A 290 -15.19 20.33 -15.16
CA PRO A 290 -16.10 21.04 -14.26
C PRO A 290 -15.43 21.42 -12.93
N ASN A 291 -14.62 20.53 -12.36
CA ASN A 291 -13.97 20.79 -11.07
C ASN A 291 -12.87 21.84 -11.18
N ILE A 292 -12.04 21.78 -12.23
CA ILE A 292 -10.99 22.77 -12.45
C ILE A 292 -11.59 24.14 -12.79
N LEU A 293 -12.60 24.20 -13.66
CA LEU A 293 -13.30 25.45 -13.95
C LEU A 293 -13.97 26.02 -12.69
N GLY A 294 -14.65 25.18 -11.91
CA GLY A 294 -15.25 25.60 -10.64
C GLY A 294 -14.23 26.18 -9.67
N ALA A 295 -13.09 25.50 -9.49
CA ALA A 295 -11.98 25.97 -8.66
C ALA A 295 -11.39 27.30 -9.16
N LEU A 296 -11.23 27.46 -10.49
CA LEU A 296 -10.74 28.71 -11.08
C LEU A 296 -11.72 29.86 -10.89
N ILE A 297 -13.02 29.66 -11.15
CA ILE A 297 -14.03 30.70 -10.96
C ILE A 297 -14.08 31.14 -9.49
N LEU A 298 -13.97 30.21 -8.54
CA LEU A 298 -13.90 30.51 -7.10
C LEU A 298 -12.69 31.37 -6.74
N LEU A 299 -11.53 31.13 -7.36
CA LEU A 299 -10.32 31.90 -7.11
C LEU A 299 -10.50 33.40 -7.43
N PHE A 300 -11.25 33.71 -8.49
CA PHE A 300 -11.51 35.07 -8.98
C PHE A 300 -12.63 35.81 -8.23
N GLN A 301 -13.42 35.15 -7.38
CA GLN A 301 -14.45 35.84 -6.58
C GLN A 301 -13.78 36.76 -5.55
N SER A 302 -14.30 37.97 -5.33
CA SER A 302 -13.64 38.94 -4.43
C SER A 302 -14.26 38.99 -3.03
N ASP A 303 -15.46 38.44 -2.89
CA ASP A 303 -16.33 38.54 -1.72
C ASP A 303 -16.94 37.18 -1.35
N LYS A 304 -17.34 37.03 -0.09
CA LYS A 304 -17.93 35.79 0.44
C LYS A 304 -19.27 35.42 -0.24
N PRO A 305 -20.19 36.34 -0.56
CA PRO A 305 -21.41 36.02 -1.30
C PRO A 305 -21.13 35.46 -2.70
N GLY A 306 -20.20 36.08 -3.45
CA GLY A 306 -19.76 35.57 -4.75
C GLY A 306 -19.17 34.16 -4.65
N ILE A 307 -18.33 33.91 -3.64
CA ILE A 307 -17.78 32.57 -3.36
C ILE A 307 -18.90 31.56 -3.09
N GLN A 308 -19.86 31.91 -2.23
CA GLN A 308 -20.98 31.03 -1.86
C GLN A 308 -21.90 30.71 -3.06
N ALA A 309 -22.20 31.71 -3.90
CA ALA A 309 -23.04 31.52 -5.08
C ALA A 309 -22.39 30.54 -6.08
N VAL A 310 -21.11 30.76 -6.40
CA VAL A 310 -20.35 29.85 -7.27
C VAL A 310 -20.21 28.47 -6.64
N PHE A 311 -19.88 28.42 -5.35
CA PHE A 311 -19.71 27.15 -4.63
C PHE A 311 -21.01 26.34 -4.58
N SER A 312 -22.17 26.99 -4.47
CA SER A 312 -23.48 26.32 -4.52
C SER A 312 -23.70 25.63 -5.87
N ILE A 313 -23.36 26.29 -6.98
CA ILE A 313 -23.42 25.70 -8.33
C ILE A 313 -22.44 24.52 -8.44
N VAL A 314 -21.20 24.68 -7.97
CA VAL A 314 -20.17 23.63 -7.97
C VAL A 314 -20.60 22.43 -7.13
N THR A 315 -21.25 22.66 -5.98
CA THR A 315 -21.74 21.63 -5.06
C THR A 315 -22.97 20.91 -5.60
N LEU A 316 -23.78 21.55 -6.45
CA LEU A 316 -24.94 20.90 -7.07
C LEU A 316 -24.55 20.12 -8.33
N ILE A 317 -23.57 20.60 -9.09
CA ILE A 317 -23.25 20.07 -10.42
C ILE A 317 -21.94 19.27 -10.40
N SER A 318 -20.82 19.91 -10.07
CA SER A 318 -19.48 19.35 -10.28
C SER A 318 -19.15 18.23 -9.28
N ILE A 319 -19.35 18.49 -7.98
CA ILE A 319 -19.04 17.52 -6.91
C ILE A 319 -19.93 16.27 -7.05
N PRO A 320 -21.27 16.37 -7.16
CA PRO A 320 -22.13 15.19 -7.26
C PRO A 320 -21.88 14.41 -8.54
N ALA A 321 -21.67 15.07 -9.68
CA ALA A 321 -21.33 14.38 -10.92
C ALA A 321 -20.05 13.54 -10.77
N SER A 322 -19.01 14.10 -10.12
CA SER A 322 -17.75 13.39 -9.87
C SER A 322 -17.95 12.17 -8.96
N LEU A 323 -18.72 12.34 -7.89
CA LEU A 323 -19.04 11.25 -6.95
C LEU A 323 -19.90 10.17 -7.59
N ILE A 324 -20.92 10.53 -8.39
CA ILE A 324 -21.78 9.59 -9.11
C ILE A 324 -20.96 8.79 -10.13
N ILE A 325 -20.09 9.45 -10.90
CA ILE A 325 -19.22 8.76 -11.86
C ILE A 325 -18.26 7.79 -11.14
N ALA A 326 -17.68 8.21 -10.01
CA ALA A 326 -16.85 7.35 -9.18
C ALA A 326 -17.65 6.15 -8.63
N PHE A 327 -18.87 6.38 -8.17
CA PHE A 327 -19.78 5.36 -7.66
C PHE A 327 -20.17 4.33 -8.71
N ILE A 328 -20.57 4.78 -9.91
CA ILE A 328 -20.88 3.90 -11.04
C ILE A 328 -19.65 3.06 -11.38
N ARG A 329 -18.45 3.69 -11.40
CA ARG A 329 -17.23 2.95 -11.72
C ARG A 329 -16.88 1.89 -10.69
N LEU A 330 -16.98 2.20 -9.40
CA LEU A 330 -16.77 1.25 -8.30
C LEU A 330 -17.81 0.13 -8.34
N SER A 331 -19.08 0.47 -8.53
CA SER A 331 -20.16 -0.52 -8.67
C SER A 331 -19.89 -1.50 -9.80
N MET A 332 -19.48 -0.99 -10.98
CA MET A 332 -19.09 -1.84 -12.11
C MET A 332 -17.85 -2.70 -11.81
N ALA A 333 -16.90 -2.20 -11.03
CA ALA A 333 -15.70 -2.93 -10.62
C ALA A 333 -16.06 -4.10 -9.67
N VAL A 334 -16.91 -3.83 -8.68
CA VAL A 334 -17.44 -4.84 -7.75
C VAL A 334 -18.23 -5.91 -8.49
N LEU A 335 -19.13 -5.53 -9.41
CA LEU A 335 -19.90 -6.49 -10.22
C LEU A 335 -19.01 -7.37 -11.10
N LYS A 336 -17.88 -6.83 -11.56
CA LYS A 336 -16.87 -7.57 -12.34
C LYS A 336 -15.87 -8.34 -11.47
N LYS A 337 -15.98 -8.25 -10.13
CA LYS A 337 -15.09 -8.85 -9.14
C LYS A 337 -13.62 -8.40 -9.26
N GLU A 338 -13.38 -7.20 -9.81
CA GLU A 338 -12.03 -6.68 -10.00
C GLU A 338 -11.96 -5.15 -9.77
N PRO A 339 -11.11 -4.67 -8.85
CA PRO A 339 -10.35 -5.40 -7.83
C PRO A 339 -11.25 -5.87 -6.67
N LYS A 340 -10.85 -6.94 -5.94
CA LYS A 340 -11.64 -7.52 -4.83
C LYS A 340 -11.95 -6.50 -3.72
N ASP A 341 -11.03 -5.58 -3.49
CA ASP A 341 -11.13 -4.58 -2.42
C ASP A 341 -12.01 -3.38 -2.80
N ALA A 342 -12.52 -3.32 -4.04
CA ALA A 342 -13.42 -2.26 -4.48
C ALA A 342 -14.71 -2.17 -3.66
N ILE A 343 -15.13 -3.27 -3.02
CA ILE A 343 -16.32 -3.28 -2.17
C ILE A 343 -16.17 -2.38 -0.94
N TYR A 344 -14.99 -2.34 -0.34
CA TYR A 344 -14.73 -1.51 0.84
C TYR A 344 -14.78 -0.01 0.48
N LEU A 345 -14.23 0.37 -0.68
CA LEU A 345 -14.36 1.73 -1.21
C LEU A 345 -15.80 2.08 -1.56
N LEU A 346 -16.57 1.13 -2.10
CA LEU A 346 -17.97 1.34 -2.43
C LEU A 346 -18.79 1.60 -1.16
N ILE A 347 -18.58 0.81 -0.09
CA ILE A 347 -19.23 1.01 1.21
C ILE A 347 -18.87 2.38 1.79
N ALA A 348 -17.59 2.75 1.77
CA ALA A 348 -17.16 4.07 2.25
C ALA A 348 -17.77 5.22 1.44
N LEU A 349 -17.91 5.07 0.12
CA LEU A 349 -18.56 6.05 -0.74
C LEU A 349 -20.08 6.14 -0.49
N LEU A 350 -20.74 5.01 -0.18
CA LEU A 350 -22.15 5.01 0.25
C LEU A 350 -22.35 5.78 1.56
N LEU A 351 -21.41 5.66 2.51
CA LEU A 351 -21.43 6.48 3.72
C LEU A 351 -21.30 7.97 3.40
N VAL A 352 -20.48 8.35 2.41
CA VAL A 352 -20.40 9.74 1.94
C VAL A 352 -21.73 10.22 1.36
N PHE A 353 -22.44 9.40 0.56
CA PHE A 353 -23.78 9.76 0.09
C PHE A 353 -24.79 9.90 1.23
N ALA A 354 -24.80 8.98 2.20
CA ALA A 354 -25.71 9.06 3.34
C ALA A 354 -25.46 10.31 4.19
N ALA A 355 -24.19 10.62 4.48
CA ALA A 355 -23.80 11.82 5.18
C ALA A 355 -24.13 13.10 4.38
N SER A 356 -23.97 13.06 3.06
CA SER A 356 -24.31 14.20 2.20
C SER A 356 -25.83 14.44 2.16
N ALA A 357 -26.63 13.38 2.11
CA ALA A 357 -28.09 13.48 2.18
C ALA A 357 -28.55 14.05 3.54
N HIS A 358 -27.93 13.61 4.64
CA HIS A 358 -28.16 14.16 5.98
C HIS A 358 -27.85 15.67 6.00
N ASP A 359 -26.65 16.07 5.57
CA ASP A 359 -26.23 17.47 5.62
C ASP A 359 -27.07 18.36 4.68
N ILE A 360 -27.45 17.86 3.49
CA ILE A 360 -28.37 18.55 2.57
C ILE A 360 -29.75 18.72 3.22
N TYR A 361 -30.30 17.69 3.88
CA TYR A 361 -31.60 17.80 4.56
C TYR A 361 -31.60 18.94 5.58
N TYR A 362 -30.59 19.01 6.44
CA TYR A 362 -30.44 20.10 7.42
C TYR A 362 -30.25 21.46 6.75
N LEU A 363 -29.39 21.54 5.73
CA LEU A 363 -29.16 22.76 4.95
C LEU A 363 -30.46 23.28 4.32
N THR A 364 -31.26 22.40 3.70
CA THR A 364 -32.54 22.78 3.08
C THR A 364 -33.63 23.14 4.09
N SER A 365 -33.59 22.56 5.29
CA SER A 365 -34.54 22.85 6.37
C SER A 365 -34.20 24.12 7.15
N ALA A 366 -33.09 24.80 6.81
CA ALA A 366 -32.53 25.93 7.57
C ALA A 366 -32.31 25.62 9.06
N MET A 367 -32.07 24.34 9.37
CA MET A 367 -31.76 23.86 10.71
C MET A 367 -30.28 23.50 10.75
N GLU A 368 -29.55 23.97 11.76
CA GLU A 368 -28.17 23.56 11.92
C GLU A 368 -28.09 22.17 12.58
N PRO A 369 -27.38 21.21 11.98
CA PRO A 369 -27.20 19.92 12.62
C PRO A 369 -26.30 20.05 13.84
N PHE A 370 -26.40 19.09 14.76
CA PHE A 370 -25.47 19.03 15.89
C PHE A 370 -24.01 18.94 15.42
N CYS A 371 -23.76 18.11 14.39
CA CYS A 371 -22.52 18.11 13.63
C CYS A 371 -22.77 17.84 12.14
N TRP A 372 -21.92 18.39 11.29
CA TRP A 372 -21.89 18.08 9.86
C TRP A 372 -21.27 16.70 9.65
N MET A 373 -21.97 15.79 8.98
CA MET A 373 -21.56 14.38 8.86
C MET A 373 -20.62 14.13 7.69
N VAL A 374 -20.63 14.98 6.66
CA VAL A 374 -19.80 14.81 5.46
C VAL A 374 -18.29 14.73 5.76
N PRO A 375 -17.68 15.59 6.62
CA PRO A 375 -16.26 15.47 6.98
C PRO A 375 -15.89 14.09 7.54
N TYR A 376 -16.77 13.51 8.36
CA TYR A 376 -16.56 12.18 8.97
C TYR A 376 -16.63 11.07 7.94
N ALA A 377 -17.60 11.12 7.03
CA ALA A 377 -17.69 10.13 5.97
C ALA A 377 -16.49 10.16 5.03
N TYR A 378 -15.98 11.35 4.70
CA TYR A 378 -14.75 11.49 3.94
C TYR A 378 -13.53 10.99 4.72
N LEU A 379 -13.46 11.19 6.04
CA LEU A 379 -12.39 10.60 6.86
C LEU A 379 -12.42 9.07 6.78
N VAL A 380 -13.60 8.45 6.92
CA VAL A 380 -13.75 6.99 6.75
C VAL A 380 -13.29 6.55 5.37
N LEU A 381 -13.62 7.29 4.32
CA LEU A 381 -13.18 7.03 2.95
C LEU A 381 -11.65 7.15 2.78
N VAL A 382 -11.03 8.17 3.38
CA VAL A 382 -9.57 8.36 3.40
C VAL A 382 -8.90 7.18 4.10
N LEU A 383 -9.39 6.80 5.29
CA LEU A 383 -8.84 5.68 6.06
C LEU A 383 -9.02 4.34 5.34
N ALA A 384 -10.20 4.08 4.78
CA ALA A 384 -10.46 2.87 3.99
C ALA A 384 -9.49 2.78 2.80
N THR A 385 -9.30 3.89 2.09
CA THR A 385 -8.35 3.94 0.97
C THR A 385 -6.91 3.72 1.41
N PHE A 386 -6.50 4.33 2.53
CA PHE A 386 -5.19 4.11 3.13
C PHE A 386 -4.94 2.64 3.44
N PHE A 387 -5.87 1.97 4.14
CA PHE A 387 -5.72 0.56 4.49
C PHE A 387 -5.66 -0.35 3.26
N ILE A 388 -6.48 -0.09 2.24
CA ILE A 388 -6.44 -0.84 0.98
C ILE A 388 -5.06 -0.68 0.31
N MET A 389 -4.56 0.54 0.19
CA MET A 389 -3.26 0.77 -0.44
C MET A 389 -2.09 0.23 0.40
N ALA A 390 -2.16 0.35 1.73
CA ALA A 390 -1.15 -0.23 2.62
C ALA A 390 -1.12 -1.76 2.51
N PHE A 391 -2.28 -2.39 2.38
CA PHE A 391 -2.38 -3.84 2.16
C PHE A 391 -1.81 -4.25 0.80
N GLU A 392 -2.15 -3.54 -0.28
CA GLU A 392 -1.55 -3.76 -1.61
C GLU A 392 -0.02 -3.63 -1.56
N GLN A 393 0.50 -2.62 -0.86
CA GLN A 393 1.95 -2.43 -0.69
C GLN A 393 2.60 -3.58 0.10
N SER A 394 1.95 -4.06 1.15
CA SER A 394 2.43 -5.22 1.93
C SER A 394 2.52 -6.48 1.07
N ILE A 395 1.53 -6.71 0.20
CA ILE A 395 1.55 -7.82 -0.76
C ILE A 395 2.72 -7.66 -1.74
N VAL A 396 2.88 -6.47 -2.34
CA VAL A 396 3.97 -6.19 -3.29
C VAL A 396 5.34 -6.36 -2.63
N TYR A 397 5.50 -5.90 -1.40
CA TYR A 397 6.73 -6.07 -0.63
C TYR A 397 7.04 -7.55 -0.37
N THR A 398 6.03 -8.34 0.01
CA THR A 398 6.18 -9.78 0.23
C THR A 398 6.55 -10.51 -1.08
N MET A 399 5.96 -10.10 -2.22
CA MET A 399 6.33 -10.63 -3.53
C MET A 399 7.76 -10.25 -3.92
N ALA A 400 8.20 -9.03 -3.61
CA ALA A 400 9.56 -8.57 -3.87
C ALA A 400 10.59 -9.35 -3.03
N LEU A 401 10.29 -9.63 -1.76
CA LEU A 401 11.12 -10.48 -0.91
C LEU A 401 11.28 -11.88 -1.51
N LYS A 402 10.17 -12.54 -1.87
CA LYS A 402 10.21 -13.86 -2.53
C LYS A 402 10.98 -13.84 -3.85
N GLY A 403 10.83 -12.77 -4.65
CA GLY A 403 11.60 -12.60 -5.88
C GLY A 403 13.10 -12.42 -5.63
N SER A 404 13.48 -11.74 -4.54
CA SER A 404 14.87 -11.61 -4.12
C SER A 404 15.46 -12.94 -3.67
N GLU A 405 14.69 -13.77 -2.97
CA GLU A 405 15.09 -15.13 -2.58
C GLU A 405 15.32 -16.00 -3.83
N ASP A 406 14.38 -16.04 -4.78
CA ASP A 406 14.54 -16.80 -6.04
C ASP A 406 15.76 -16.31 -6.85
N LEU A 407 16.02 -14.99 -6.89
CA LEU A 407 17.21 -14.44 -7.52
C LEU A 407 18.50 -14.88 -6.82
N ASN A 408 18.50 -14.96 -5.49
CA ASN A 408 19.64 -15.42 -4.73
C ASN A 408 19.92 -16.91 -4.99
N ASP A 409 18.89 -17.74 -5.03
CA ASP A 409 18.99 -19.17 -5.32
C ASP A 409 19.53 -19.42 -6.73
N ARG A 410 19.04 -18.66 -7.72
CA ARG A 410 19.56 -18.71 -9.10
C ARG A 410 21.02 -18.26 -9.17
N ASN A 411 21.40 -17.22 -8.44
CA ASN A 411 22.80 -16.79 -8.36
C ASN A 411 23.70 -17.86 -7.73
N LEU A 412 23.21 -18.58 -6.72
CA LEU A 412 23.94 -19.67 -6.08
C LEU A 412 24.10 -20.87 -7.03
N ALA A 413 23.05 -21.21 -7.79
CA ALA A 413 23.11 -22.21 -8.85
C ALA A 413 24.11 -21.83 -9.96
N LEU A 414 24.10 -20.57 -10.41
CA LEU A 414 25.06 -20.06 -11.39
C LEU A 414 26.50 -20.13 -10.89
N ARG A 415 26.76 -19.75 -9.63
CA ARG A 415 28.08 -19.90 -9.00
C ARG A 415 28.53 -21.36 -8.98
N THR A 416 27.61 -22.27 -8.68
CA THR A 416 27.89 -23.72 -8.70
C THR A 416 28.24 -24.21 -10.10
N ILE A 417 27.52 -23.75 -11.14
CA ILE A 417 27.84 -24.07 -12.53
C ILE A 417 29.19 -23.50 -12.93
N LEU A 418 29.49 -22.24 -12.58
CA LEU A 418 30.79 -21.63 -12.86
C LEU A 418 31.94 -22.36 -12.16
N GLN A 419 31.75 -22.81 -10.92
CA GLN A 419 32.72 -23.66 -10.22
C GLN A 419 32.92 -24.99 -10.94
N LYS A 420 31.84 -25.64 -11.40
CA LYS A 420 31.94 -26.87 -12.21
C LYS A 420 32.67 -26.63 -13.53
N ILE A 421 32.39 -25.53 -14.23
CA ILE A 421 33.10 -25.16 -15.47
C ILE A 421 34.57 -24.90 -15.19
N SER A 422 34.91 -24.19 -14.11
CA SER A 422 36.29 -23.99 -13.70
C SER A 422 36.99 -25.31 -13.37
N GLY A 423 36.31 -26.23 -12.66
CA GLY A 423 36.82 -27.58 -12.40
C GLY A 423 37.03 -28.39 -13.68
N ILE A 424 36.09 -28.34 -14.62
CA ILE A 424 36.24 -28.96 -15.95
C ILE A 424 37.42 -28.34 -16.71
N SER A 425 37.57 -27.02 -16.69
CA SER A 425 38.69 -26.32 -17.33
C SER A 425 40.03 -26.76 -16.76
N ASN A 426 40.15 -26.85 -15.43
CA ASN A 426 41.37 -27.35 -14.77
C ASN A 426 41.64 -28.83 -15.12
N ASN A 427 40.59 -29.65 -15.22
CA ASN A 427 40.71 -31.05 -15.66
C ASN A 427 41.09 -31.16 -17.14
N LEU A 428 40.63 -30.23 -17.99
CA LEU A 428 40.98 -30.15 -19.40
C LEU A 428 42.45 -29.77 -19.56
N ASP A 429 42.95 -28.80 -18.79
CA ASP A 429 44.38 -28.44 -18.75
C ASP A 429 45.25 -29.63 -18.31
N ASN A 430 44.82 -30.35 -17.26
CA ASN A 430 45.50 -31.57 -16.83
C ASN A 430 45.48 -32.66 -17.92
N SER A 431 44.34 -32.85 -18.58
CA SER A 431 44.20 -33.81 -19.68
C SER A 431 45.05 -33.42 -20.88
N SER A 432 45.16 -32.12 -21.19
CA SER A 432 46.05 -31.59 -22.22
C SER A 432 47.52 -31.85 -21.88
N SER A 433 47.92 -31.66 -20.62
CA SER A 433 49.27 -32.01 -20.14
C SER A 433 49.58 -33.51 -20.26
N ILE A 434 48.62 -34.38 -19.93
CA ILE A 434 48.74 -35.84 -20.10
C ILE A 434 48.85 -36.19 -21.58
N LEU A 435 48.01 -35.60 -22.43
CA LEU A 435 48.04 -35.82 -23.88
C LEU A 435 49.40 -35.42 -24.46
N GLN A 436 49.94 -34.28 -24.04
CA GLN A 436 51.28 -33.83 -24.44
C GLN A 436 52.37 -34.84 -24.04
N LYS A 437 52.29 -35.42 -22.83
CA LYS A 437 53.23 -36.48 -22.41
C LYS A 437 53.09 -37.75 -23.26
N VAL A 438 51.87 -38.17 -23.58
CA VAL A 438 51.62 -39.34 -24.43
C VAL A 438 52.16 -39.11 -25.84
N VAL A 439 51.91 -37.92 -26.42
CA VAL A 439 52.44 -37.53 -27.73
C VAL A 439 53.98 -37.59 -27.73
N ASN A 440 54.63 -37.01 -26.72
CA ASN A 440 56.09 -37.05 -26.61
C ASN A 440 56.60 -38.49 -26.48
N SER A 441 55.96 -39.33 -25.65
CA SER A 441 56.33 -40.74 -25.53
C SER A 441 56.11 -41.54 -26.82
N SER A 442 55.07 -41.23 -27.60
CA SER A 442 54.86 -41.86 -28.91
C SER A 442 55.94 -41.45 -29.92
N VAL A 443 56.38 -40.18 -29.90
CA VAL A 443 57.50 -39.71 -30.72
C VAL A 443 58.79 -40.44 -30.34
N ASP A 444 59.04 -40.66 -29.04
CA ASP A 444 60.20 -41.42 -28.56
C ASP A 444 60.16 -42.88 -29.02
N VAL A 445 59.00 -43.52 -29.00
CA VAL A 445 58.81 -44.90 -29.50
C VAL A 445 58.99 -44.97 -31.01
N ILE A 446 58.50 -43.99 -31.77
CA ILE A 446 58.68 -43.94 -33.22
C ILE A 446 60.16 -43.80 -33.57
N THR A 447 60.88 -42.91 -32.88
CA THR A 447 62.32 -42.71 -33.11
C THR A 447 63.16 -43.93 -32.66
N SER A 448 62.75 -44.64 -31.60
CA SER A 448 63.40 -45.91 -31.23
C SER A 448 63.16 -47.00 -32.28
N TYR A 449 61.94 -47.13 -32.79
CA TYR A 449 61.60 -48.07 -33.86
C TYR A 449 62.37 -47.77 -35.15
N GLU A 450 62.49 -46.49 -35.53
CA GLU A 450 63.26 -46.09 -36.70
C GLU A 450 64.73 -46.50 -36.57
N ARG A 451 65.35 -46.27 -35.40
CA ARG A 451 66.71 -46.74 -35.10
C ARG A 451 66.86 -48.27 -35.17
N GLU A 452 65.94 -49.00 -34.53
CA GLU A 452 65.98 -50.48 -34.54
C GLU A 452 65.79 -51.03 -35.95
N ASN A 453 64.90 -50.44 -36.75
CA ASN A 453 64.66 -50.87 -38.12
C ASN A 453 65.86 -50.57 -39.03
N THR A 454 66.52 -49.43 -38.83
CA THR A 454 67.77 -49.10 -39.54
C THR A 454 68.87 -50.11 -39.19
N ALA A 455 69.05 -50.42 -37.91
CA ALA A 455 70.02 -51.42 -37.46
C ALA A 455 69.69 -52.85 -37.95
N ALA A 456 68.41 -53.21 -38.04
CA ALA A 456 67.98 -54.47 -38.63
C ALA A 456 68.29 -54.54 -40.13
N ASN A 457 68.07 -53.45 -40.85
CA ASN A 457 68.35 -53.35 -42.28
C ASN A 457 69.86 -53.47 -42.58
N ASP A 458 70.71 -52.81 -41.78
CA ASP A 458 72.17 -52.95 -41.87
C ASP A 458 72.63 -54.40 -41.66
N LYS A 459 71.98 -55.11 -40.73
CA LYS A 459 72.24 -56.52 -40.43
C LYS A 459 71.78 -57.46 -41.55
N ILE A 460 70.68 -57.12 -42.23
CA ILE A 460 70.24 -57.83 -43.44
C ILE A 460 71.24 -57.61 -44.57
N HIS A 461 71.71 -56.38 -44.74
CA HIS A 461 72.68 -56.05 -45.78
C HIS A 461 74.03 -56.76 -45.56
N SER A 462 74.49 -56.86 -44.31
CA SER A 462 75.71 -57.60 -43.98
C SER A 462 75.57 -59.10 -44.24
N ARG A 463 74.38 -59.68 -43.98
CA ARG A 463 74.08 -61.09 -44.29
C ARG A 463 74.03 -61.37 -45.79
N LEU A 464 73.56 -60.41 -46.59
CA LEU A 464 73.57 -60.53 -48.05
C LEU A 464 75.00 -60.57 -48.60
N ILE A 465 75.91 -59.75 -48.07
CA ILE A 465 77.34 -59.80 -48.42
C ILE A 465 77.97 -61.16 -48.03
N GLU A 466 77.58 -61.70 -46.88
CA GLU A 466 78.04 -63.02 -46.42
C GLU A 466 77.59 -64.15 -47.37
N ILE A 467 76.34 -64.11 -47.83
CA ILE A 467 75.76 -65.04 -48.82
C ILE A 467 76.47 -64.94 -50.18
N GLU A 468 76.80 -63.73 -50.62
CA GLU A 468 77.51 -63.50 -51.89
C GLU A 468 78.92 -64.14 -51.87
N SER A 469 79.60 -64.09 -50.71
CA SER A 469 80.88 -64.79 -50.52
C SER A 469 80.75 -66.32 -50.55
N VAL A 470 79.64 -66.87 -50.03
CA VAL A 470 79.35 -68.32 -50.08
C VAL A 470 79.06 -68.76 -51.51
N LEU A 471 78.34 -67.94 -52.29
CA LEU A 471 78.07 -68.19 -53.72
C LEU A 471 79.36 -68.19 -54.56
N THR A 472 80.28 -67.27 -54.27
CA THR A 472 81.58 -67.18 -54.94
C THR A 472 82.43 -68.43 -54.64
N ASN A 473 82.42 -68.91 -53.39
CA ASN A 473 83.08 -70.15 -52.98
C ASN A 473 82.43 -71.42 -53.57
N ALA A 474 81.12 -71.41 -53.81
CA ALA A 474 80.42 -72.51 -54.48
C ALA A 474 80.76 -72.59 -55.99
N SER A 475 80.91 -71.44 -56.65
CA SER A 475 81.31 -71.36 -58.06
C SER A 475 82.74 -71.88 -58.28
N ALA A 476 83.69 -71.53 -57.40
CA ALA A 476 85.07 -72.04 -57.45
C ALA A 476 85.18 -73.55 -57.18
N ARG A 477 84.25 -74.13 -56.41
CA ARG A 477 84.16 -75.58 -56.18
C ARG A 477 83.57 -76.35 -57.37
N LEU A 478 82.69 -75.72 -58.15
CA LEU A 478 82.10 -76.32 -59.36
C LEU A 478 83.11 -76.47 -60.50
N GLU A 479 84.06 -75.54 -60.62
CA GLU A 479 85.09 -75.57 -61.67
C GLU A 479 86.16 -76.66 -61.42
N ALA A 480 86.40 -77.03 -60.16
CA ALA A 480 87.34 -78.09 -59.78
C ALA A 480 86.77 -79.53 -59.89
N SER A 481 85.45 -79.70 -60.08
CA SER A 481 84.77 -81.01 -60.06
C SER A 481 84.69 -81.75 -61.41
N GLY A 482 85.33 -81.24 -62.48
CA GLY A 482 85.30 -81.84 -63.83
C GLY A 482 86.10 -83.14 -64.05
N ILE A 483 86.82 -83.66 -63.05
CA ILE A 483 87.74 -84.82 -63.22
C ILE A 483 87.42 -86.02 -62.28
N GLN A 484 86.45 -85.93 -61.36
CA GLN A 484 86.16 -86.99 -60.37
C GLN A 484 84.78 -87.65 -60.49
N ILE A 485 84.18 -87.69 -61.68
CA ILE A 485 82.86 -88.28 -61.92
C ILE A 485 82.81 -89.83 -61.77
N PRO A 486 83.84 -90.65 -62.06
CA PRO A 486 83.70 -92.11 -61.94
C PRO A 486 83.85 -92.70 -60.52
N ARG A 487 84.41 -91.97 -59.55
CA ARG A 487 84.67 -92.50 -58.18
C ARG A 487 83.59 -92.14 -57.16
N ALA A 488 82.78 -91.11 -57.41
CA ALA A 488 81.69 -90.73 -56.51
C ALA A 488 80.45 -91.64 -56.59
N ILE A 489 80.28 -92.41 -57.68
CA ILE A 489 79.25 -93.45 -57.81
C ILE A 489 79.42 -94.54 -56.73
N GLN A 490 80.62 -94.72 -56.18
CA GLN A 490 80.89 -95.68 -55.10
C GLN A 490 80.61 -95.14 -53.69
N THR A 491 80.51 -93.81 -53.52
CA THR A 491 80.17 -93.14 -52.24
C THR A 491 78.70 -92.72 -52.15
N GLN A 492 77.90 -93.01 -53.18
CA GLN A 492 76.43 -92.97 -53.11
C GLN A 492 75.82 -94.09 -52.25
N ALA A 493 76.63 -94.99 -51.68
CA ALA A 493 76.21 -95.93 -50.64
C ALA A 493 76.19 -95.32 -49.22
N GLY A 494 76.75 -94.11 -49.01
CA GLY A 494 76.72 -93.40 -47.72
C GLY A 494 75.62 -92.34 -47.57
N LEU A 495 74.94 -91.98 -48.67
CA LEU A 495 73.92 -90.94 -48.73
C LEU A 495 72.51 -91.40 -48.30
N ILE A 496 72.34 -92.68 -47.94
CA ILE A 496 71.09 -93.20 -47.35
C ILE A 496 71.05 -92.95 -45.82
N GLU A 497 72.19 -92.72 -45.16
CA GLU A 497 72.28 -92.41 -43.72
C GLU A 497 71.95 -90.93 -43.41
N GLN A 498 72.36 -90.00 -44.28
CA GLN A 498 72.12 -88.56 -44.09
C GLN A 498 70.69 -88.13 -44.46
N PHE A 499 70.01 -88.87 -45.34
CA PHE A 499 68.57 -88.69 -45.56
C PHE A 499 67.74 -89.10 -44.33
N ASN A 500 68.19 -90.12 -43.59
CA ASN A 500 67.55 -90.55 -42.35
C ASN A 500 67.73 -89.52 -41.22
N GLN A 501 68.92 -88.90 -41.09
CA GLN A 501 69.14 -87.82 -40.11
C GLN A 501 68.39 -86.52 -40.43
N THR A 502 68.10 -86.23 -41.70
CA THR A 502 67.34 -85.03 -42.09
C THR A 502 65.84 -85.21 -41.82
N ILE A 503 65.29 -86.41 -42.02
CA ILE A 503 63.92 -86.76 -41.62
C ILE A 503 63.79 -86.78 -40.08
N ILE A 504 64.80 -87.26 -39.35
CA ILE A 504 64.82 -87.18 -37.88
C ILE A 504 64.85 -85.73 -37.38
N ARG A 505 65.67 -84.83 -37.96
CA ARG A 505 65.68 -83.41 -37.58
C ARG A 505 64.39 -82.65 -37.91
N MET A 506 63.74 -82.93 -39.04
CA MET A 506 62.41 -82.36 -39.34
C MET A 506 61.32 -82.92 -38.40
N THR A 507 61.46 -84.15 -37.92
CA THR A 507 60.58 -84.76 -36.91
C THR A 507 60.79 -84.12 -35.53
N GLU A 508 62.04 -83.82 -35.15
CA GLU A 508 62.41 -83.12 -33.91
C GLU A 508 61.93 -81.65 -33.90
N GLN A 509 62.00 -80.96 -35.04
CA GLN A 509 61.51 -79.58 -35.18
C GLN A 509 59.97 -79.50 -35.16
N ASN A 510 59.28 -80.49 -35.74
CA ASN A 510 57.83 -80.63 -35.59
C ASN A 510 57.42 -81.00 -34.15
N LYS A 511 58.26 -81.72 -33.40
CA LYS A 511 58.04 -82.02 -31.97
C LYS A 511 58.14 -80.76 -31.10
N SER A 512 59.08 -79.85 -31.39
CA SER A 512 59.18 -78.54 -30.71
C SER A 512 57.98 -77.61 -30.98
N ILE A 513 57.43 -77.64 -32.19
CA ILE A 513 56.20 -76.89 -32.53
C ILE A 513 54.98 -77.52 -31.84
N THR A 514 54.95 -78.85 -31.70
CA THR A 514 53.90 -79.57 -30.95
C THR A 514 54.00 -79.31 -29.44
N GLU A 515 55.20 -79.20 -28.86
CA GLU A 515 55.42 -78.80 -27.45
C GLU A 515 55.00 -77.36 -27.17
N THR A 516 55.28 -76.43 -28.09
CA THR A 516 54.84 -75.03 -27.96
C THR A 516 53.31 -74.91 -28.08
N THR A 517 52.69 -75.77 -28.90
CA THR A 517 51.23 -75.88 -29.01
C THR A 517 50.61 -76.55 -27.77
N MET A 518 51.28 -77.54 -27.17
CA MET A 518 50.89 -78.12 -25.87
C MET A 518 51.00 -77.11 -24.72
N ILE A 519 51.99 -76.21 -24.71
CA ILE A 519 52.09 -75.14 -23.70
C ILE A 519 50.94 -74.13 -23.86
N SER A 520 50.56 -73.77 -25.09
CA SER A 520 49.36 -72.95 -25.35
C SER A 520 48.06 -73.69 -24.99
N GLN A 521 47.97 -75.00 -25.19
CA GLN A 521 46.83 -75.82 -24.77
C GLN A 521 46.77 -75.98 -23.23
N LYS A 522 47.92 -76.06 -22.54
CA LYS A 522 48.00 -76.05 -21.07
C LYS A 522 47.59 -74.71 -20.47
N LYS A 523 47.92 -73.58 -21.14
CA LYS A 523 47.43 -72.25 -20.77
C LYS A 523 45.94 -72.05 -21.04
N ALA A 524 45.41 -72.61 -22.12
CA ALA A 524 43.98 -72.64 -22.40
C ALA A 524 43.23 -73.52 -21.38
N PHE A 525 43.81 -74.66 -20.98
CA PHE A 525 43.26 -75.52 -19.93
C PHE A 525 43.33 -74.87 -18.55
N SER A 526 44.41 -74.14 -18.21
CA SER A 526 44.47 -73.37 -16.96
C SER A 526 43.47 -72.20 -16.95
N LEU A 527 43.18 -71.57 -18.09
CA LEU A 527 42.14 -70.56 -18.21
C LEU A 527 40.73 -71.15 -18.08
N ALA A 528 40.50 -72.34 -18.63
CA ALA A 528 39.25 -73.09 -18.44
C ALA A 528 39.09 -73.54 -16.97
N GLN A 529 40.17 -73.98 -16.32
CA GLN A 529 40.19 -74.39 -14.91
C GLN A 529 40.04 -73.20 -13.94
N ILE A 530 40.53 -72.01 -14.31
CA ILE A 530 40.26 -70.75 -13.59
C ILE A 530 38.81 -70.30 -13.79
N ALA A 531 38.23 -70.51 -14.98
CA ALA A 531 36.82 -70.23 -15.22
C ALA A 531 35.89 -71.19 -14.46
N ASP A 532 36.24 -72.47 -14.38
CA ASP A 532 35.50 -73.49 -13.62
C ASP A 532 35.63 -73.26 -12.11
N ALA A 533 36.83 -72.95 -11.60
CA ALA A 533 37.04 -72.57 -10.20
C ALA A 533 36.32 -71.26 -9.83
N ASN A 534 36.18 -70.31 -10.76
CA ASN A 534 35.38 -69.11 -10.55
C ASN A 534 33.86 -69.42 -10.58
N ALA A 535 33.40 -70.40 -11.37
CA ALA A 535 32.02 -70.87 -11.31
C ALA A 535 31.72 -71.54 -9.96
N THR A 536 32.62 -72.37 -9.45
CA THR A 536 32.50 -72.96 -8.10
C THR A 536 32.57 -71.89 -7.00
N SER A 537 33.46 -70.90 -7.12
CA SER A 537 33.55 -69.80 -6.14
C SER A 537 32.33 -68.86 -6.17
N VAL A 538 31.63 -68.74 -7.31
CA VAL A 538 30.34 -68.03 -7.43
C VAL A 538 29.20 -68.88 -6.87
N GLU A 539 29.25 -70.20 -7.01
CA GLU A 539 28.30 -71.13 -6.39
C GLU A 539 28.45 -71.15 -4.86
N ASP A 540 29.69 -71.24 -4.34
CA ASP A 540 30.02 -71.12 -2.92
C ASP A 540 29.66 -69.72 -2.36
N SER A 541 29.81 -68.65 -3.16
CA SER A 541 29.34 -67.31 -2.79
C SER A 541 27.81 -67.21 -2.76
N ASN A 542 27.11 -67.90 -3.66
CA ASN A 542 25.64 -67.97 -3.65
C ASN A 542 25.12 -68.80 -2.47
N GLU A 543 25.82 -69.88 -2.09
CA GLU A 543 25.51 -70.67 -0.91
C GLU A 543 25.80 -69.89 0.38
N SER A 544 26.93 -69.18 0.45
CA SER A 544 27.25 -68.26 1.55
C SER A 544 26.26 -67.08 1.64
N LEU A 545 25.75 -66.57 0.51
CA LEU A 545 24.68 -65.57 0.49
C LEU A 545 23.34 -66.13 0.97
N ARG A 546 23.03 -67.41 0.67
CA ARG A 546 21.86 -68.10 1.24
C ARG A 546 22.01 -68.33 2.74
N GLU A 547 23.19 -68.71 3.22
CA GLU A 547 23.48 -68.77 4.66
C GLU A 547 23.42 -67.40 5.33
N LEU A 548 23.91 -66.33 4.68
CA LEU A 548 23.74 -64.96 5.19
C LEU A 548 22.27 -64.52 5.21
N THR A 549 21.46 -65.00 4.26
CA THR A 549 20.01 -64.74 4.26
C THR A 549 19.33 -65.50 5.40
N SER A 550 19.72 -66.75 5.67
CA SER A 550 19.17 -67.51 6.82
C SER A 550 19.67 -66.97 8.17
N TYR A 551 20.90 -66.46 8.26
CA TYR A 551 21.38 -65.74 9.44
C TYR A 551 20.69 -64.37 9.59
N SER A 552 20.31 -63.71 8.50
CA SER A 552 19.50 -62.49 8.54
C SER A 552 18.07 -62.78 9.00
N GLU A 553 17.48 -63.90 8.59
CA GLU A 553 16.18 -64.37 9.11
C GLU A 553 16.30 -64.72 10.60
N TYR A 554 17.35 -65.43 11.01
CA TYR A 554 17.61 -65.73 12.42
C TYR A 554 17.88 -64.49 13.28
N ILE A 555 18.57 -63.47 12.74
CA ILE A 555 18.75 -62.17 13.41
C ILE A 555 17.41 -61.43 13.49
N ASN A 556 16.57 -61.47 12.46
CA ASN A 556 15.22 -60.91 12.53
C ASN A 556 14.37 -61.65 13.56
N ASP A 557 14.41 -62.98 13.62
CA ASP A 557 13.71 -63.79 14.63
C ASP A 557 14.20 -63.48 16.05
N ILE A 558 15.50 -63.23 16.23
CA ILE A 558 16.05 -62.77 17.51
C ILE A 558 15.57 -61.35 17.82
N ILE A 559 15.55 -60.43 16.85
CA ILE A 559 15.06 -59.06 17.05
C ILE A 559 13.58 -59.09 17.42
N GLU A 560 12.75 -59.87 16.73
CA GLU A 560 11.32 -60.05 17.02
C GLU A 560 11.11 -60.72 18.40
N ALA A 561 11.96 -61.68 18.78
CA ALA A 561 11.94 -62.30 20.11
C ALA A 561 12.42 -61.35 21.23
N THR A 562 13.32 -60.40 20.94
CA THR A 562 13.71 -59.34 21.90
C THR A 562 12.71 -58.18 21.96
N GLU A 563 12.03 -57.83 20.87
CA GLU A 563 10.93 -56.86 20.89
C GLU A 563 9.70 -57.41 21.62
N GLY A 564 9.47 -58.73 21.59
CA GLY A 564 8.44 -59.42 22.40
C GLY A 564 8.75 -59.60 23.89
N ILE A 565 9.91 -59.15 24.39
CA ILE A 565 10.29 -59.17 25.82
C ILE A 565 10.22 -57.75 26.45
N THR A 566 9.77 -56.75 25.69
CA THR A 566 9.55 -55.37 26.17
C THR A 566 8.16 -54.81 25.83
N ASP A 567 7.12 -55.66 25.87
CA ASP A 567 5.78 -55.33 26.40
C ASP A 567 4.91 -56.58 26.63
#